data_AF-A0A838FB45-F1
#
_entry.id   AF-A0A838FB45-F1
#
_cell.length_a   1.000
_cell.length_b   1.000
_cell.length_c   1.000
_cell.angle_alpha   90.00
_cell.angle_beta   90.00
_cell.angle_gamma   90.00
#
_symmetry.space_group_name_H-M   'P 1'
#
loop_
_entity.id
_entity.type
_entity.pdbx_description
1 polymer ?
#
loop_
_entity_poly.entity_id
_entity_poly.type
_entity_poly.pdbx_seq_one_letter_code
_entity_poly.pdbx_strand_id
1 'polypeptide(L)'
;MYSLPKYTVGFLFIAATVVYIIGLFVKVMDVDAAQYASISRELLERGSFLQVIHRGENYLDKPPLLFWLSDLSFKLLGISSFSYKLPSFLFTVLGVYSTYRIAK
;
A
#
# COMPACT_ATOMS: atom_id res chain seq x y z
N MET A 1 -4.08 34.31 17.04
CA MET A 1 -3.72 32.89 16.79
C MET A 1 -5.04 32.13 16.67
N TYR A 2 -5.46 31.75 15.46
CA TYR A 2 -6.76 31.12 15.25
C TYR A 2 -6.76 29.72 15.86
N SER A 3 -7.67 29.44 16.79
CA SER A 3 -7.89 28.09 17.29
C SER A 3 -8.73 27.32 16.27
N LEU A 4 -8.22 26.17 15.83
CA LEU A 4 -8.99 25.28 14.96
C LEU A 4 -10.23 24.77 15.74
N PRO A 5 -11.41 24.68 15.11
CA PRO A 5 -12.58 24.07 15.72
C PRO A 5 -12.26 22.66 16.25
N LYS A 6 -12.85 22.28 17.40
CA LYS A 6 -12.57 21.03 18.14
C LYS A 6 -12.62 19.75 17.28
N TYR A 7 -13.39 19.76 16.19
CA TYR A 7 -13.61 18.59 15.33
C TYR A 7 -12.87 18.63 13.98
N THR A 8 -12.13 19.70 13.69
CA THR A 8 -11.53 19.91 12.37
C THR A 8 -10.57 18.79 11.97
N VAL A 9 -9.70 18.38 12.89
CA VAL A 9 -8.71 17.33 12.63
C VAL A 9 -9.38 15.98 12.36
N GLY A 10 -10.38 15.61 13.18
CA GLY A 10 -11.13 14.37 12.98
C GLY A 10 -11.88 14.35 11.65
N PHE A 11 -12.49 15.47 11.27
CA PHE A 11 -13.13 15.61 9.96
C PHE A 11 -12.15 15.42 8.80
N LEU A 12 -10.97 16.06 8.85
CA LEU A 12 -9.93 15.92 7.82
C LEU A 12 -9.43 14.48 7.70
N PHE A 13 -9.25 13.79 8.83
CA PHE A 13 -8.87 12.37 8.84
C PHE A 13 -9.91 11.49 8.14
N ILE A 14 -11.19 11.67 8.47
CA ILE A 14 -12.27 10.91 7.87
C ILE A 14 -12.36 11.21 6.37
N ALA A 15 -12.35 12.48 5.99
CA ALA A 15 -12.44 12.90 4.59
C ALA A 15 -11.29 12.31 3.76
N ALA A 16 -10.04 12.40 4.25
CA ALA A 16 -8.89 11.81 3.56
C ALA A 16 -9.03 10.28 3.45
N THR A 17 -9.41 9.61 4.53
CA THR A 17 -9.59 8.15 4.55
C THR A 17 -10.63 7.70 3.52
N VAL A 18 -11.76 8.40 3.41
CA VAL A 18 -12.80 8.10 2.41
C VAL A 18 -12.27 8.20 0.98
N VAL A 19 -11.52 9.26 0.67
CA VAL A 19 -10.91 9.44 -0.67
C VAL A 19 -9.97 8.28 -0.98
N TYR A 20 -9.13 7.87 -0.03
CA TYR A 20 -8.22 6.73 -0.21
C TYR A 20 -8.97 5.40 -0.37
N ILE A 21 -10.06 5.17 0.36
CA ILE A 21 -10.91 3.97 0.21
C ILE A 21 -11.50 3.91 -1.20
N ILE A 22 -12.00 5.02 -1.74
CA ILE A 22 -12.49 5.07 -3.13
C ILE A 22 -11.35 4.72 -4.09
N GLY A 23 -10.15 5.26 -3.85
CA GLY A 23 -8.94 4.97 -4.61
C GLY A 23 -8.54 3.50 -4.64
N LEU A 24 -8.90 2.69 -3.64
CA LEU A 24 -8.60 1.24 -3.61
C LEU A 24 -9.28 0.48 -4.76
N PHE A 25 -10.42 0.94 -5.26
CA PHE A 25 -11.18 0.26 -6.31
C PHE A 25 -10.78 0.67 -7.74
N VAL A 26 -9.96 1.72 -7.87
CA VAL A 26 -9.37 2.12 -9.16
C VAL A 26 -8.41 1.03 -9.65
N LYS A 27 -8.35 0.76 -10.96
CA LYS A 27 -7.37 -0.19 -11.50
C LYS A 27 -5.94 0.30 -11.24
N VAL A 28 -4.98 -0.61 -11.14
CA VAL A 28 -3.56 -0.22 -11.14
C VAL A 28 -3.23 0.41 -12.50
N MET A 29 -2.80 1.68 -12.50
CA MET A 29 -2.64 2.49 -13.72
C MET A 29 -1.17 2.82 -14.03
N ASP A 30 -0.35 3.13 -13.03
CA ASP A 30 1.04 3.53 -13.23
C ASP A 30 1.95 2.36 -13.62
N VAL A 31 2.95 2.65 -14.46
CA VAL A 31 3.94 1.67 -14.93
C VAL A 31 4.65 1.01 -13.74
N ASP A 32 5.09 1.81 -12.77
CA ASP A 32 5.80 1.31 -11.58
C ASP A 32 4.86 0.47 -10.70
N ALA A 33 3.62 0.92 -10.51
CA ALA A 33 2.64 0.20 -9.69
C ALA A 33 2.25 -1.14 -10.32
N ALA A 34 2.09 -1.18 -11.64
CA ALA A 34 1.85 -2.41 -12.38
C ALA A 34 3.07 -3.35 -12.34
N GLN A 35 4.28 -2.80 -12.45
CA GLN A 35 5.52 -3.56 -12.29
C GLN A 35 5.61 -4.19 -10.91
N TYR A 36 5.45 -3.42 -9.84
CA TYR A 36 5.53 -3.94 -8.48
C TYR A 36 4.42 -4.96 -8.18
N ALA A 37 3.19 -4.72 -8.66
CA ALA A 37 2.12 -5.70 -8.57
C ALA A 37 2.49 -7.02 -9.28
N SER A 38 3.14 -6.95 -10.44
CA SER A 38 3.60 -8.13 -11.17
C SER A 38 4.72 -8.88 -10.44
N ILE A 39 5.67 -8.15 -9.84
CA ILE A 39 6.76 -8.74 -9.02
C ILE A 39 6.17 -9.45 -7.81
N SER A 40 5.24 -8.82 -7.10
CA SER A 40 4.56 -9.43 -5.95
C SER A 40 3.76 -10.68 -6.34
N ARG A 41 3.15 -10.68 -7.53
CA ARG A 41 2.47 -11.86 -8.06
C ARG A 41 3.45 -12.97 -8.40
N GLU A 42 4.59 -12.66 -9.01
CA GLU A 42 5.64 -13.64 -9.32
C GLU A 42 6.25 -14.23 -8.04
N LEU A 43 6.41 -13.41 -7.00
CA LEU A 43 6.83 -13.85 -5.67
C LEU A 43 5.86 -14.88 -5.07
N LEU A 44 4.55 -14.61 -5.18
CA LEU A 44 3.48 -15.51 -4.77
C LEU A 44 3.53 -16.83 -5.52
N GLU A 45 3.56 -16.76 -6.85
CA GLU A 45 3.52 -17.93 -7.74
C GLU A 45 4.73 -18.84 -7.54
N ARG A 46 5.91 -18.28 -7.27
CA ARG A 46 7.14 -19.04 -7.04
C ARG A 46 7.29 -19.54 -5.61
N GLY A 47 6.61 -18.93 -4.63
CA GLY A 47 6.78 -19.24 -3.21
C GLY A 47 8.18 -18.89 -2.66
N SER A 48 8.97 -18.11 -3.40
CA SER A 48 10.30 -17.66 -2.97
C SER A 48 10.16 -16.37 -2.18
N PHE A 49 10.62 -16.36 -0.93
CA PHE A 49 10.56 -15.16 -0.09
C PHE A 49 11.78 -14.25 -0.26
N LEU A 50 12.97 -14.83 -0.41
CA LEU A 50 14.23 -14.07 -0.45
C LEU A 50 14.61 -13.63 -1.87
N GLN A 51 14.32 -14.45 -2.87
CA GLN A 51 14.69 -14.16 -4.26
C GLN A 51 13.53 -13.46 -4.96
N VAL A 52 13.65 -12.14 -5.08
CA VAL A 52 12.72 -11.33 -5.86
C VAL A 52 13.12 -11.40 -7.33
N ILE A 53 12.19 -11.82 -8.18
CA ILE A 53 12.40 -11.97 -9.62
C ILE A 53 11.41 -11.04 -10.36
N HIS A 54 11.87 -10.47 -11.45
CA HIS A 54 11.02 -9.76 -12.40
C HIS A 54 11.34 -10.22 -13.81
N ARG A 55 10.34 -10.78 -14.51
CA ARG A 55 10.47 -11.23 -15.92
C ARG A 55 11.60 -12.25 -16.12
N GLY A 56 11.79 -13.14 -15.14
CA GLY A 56 12.80 -14.20 -15.20
C GLY A 56 14.18 -13.82 -14.66
N GLU A 57 14.44 -12.55 -14.38
CA GLU A 57 15.73 -12.06 -13.86
C GLU A 57 15.65 -11.62 -12.40
N ASN A 58 16.77 -11.68 -11.67
CA ASN A 58 16.84 -11.19 -10.30
C ASN A 58 16.56 -9.68 -10.25
N TYR A 59 15.64 -9.28 -9.38
CA TYR A 59 15.30 -7.88 -9.15
C TYR A 59 15.94 -7.39 -7.85
N LEU A 60 17.00 -6.58 -7.97
CA LEU A 60 17.82 -6.11 -6.84
C LEU A 60 17.72 -4.60 -6.60
N ASP A 61 16.85 -3.89 -7.32
CA ASP A 61 16.78 -2.42 -7.29
C ASP A 61 16.11 -1.87 -6.03
N LYS A 62 15.20 -2.65 -5.40
CA LYS A 62 14.45 -2.24 -4.21
C LYS A 62 14.45 -3.32 -3.14
N PRO A 63 14.45 -2.94 -1.85
CA PRO A 63 14.27 -3.90 -0.76
C PRO A 63 12.90 -4.59 -0.84
N PRO A 64 12.78 -5.82 -0.33
CA PRO A 64 11.67 -6.70 -0.69
C PRO A 64 10.37 -6.47 0.11
N LEU A 65 10.39 -5.62 1.14
CA LEU A 65 9.27 -5.43 2.06
C LEU A 65 7.94 -5.10 1.35
N LEU A 66 7.98 -4.22 0.35
CA LEU A 66 6.78 -3.86 -0.43
C LEU A 66 6.19 -5.07 -1.14
N PHE A 67 7.06 -5.94 -1.68
CA PHE A 67 6.64 -7.14 -2.38
C PHE A 67 6.10 -8.19 -1.42
N TRP A 68 6.73 -8.36 -0.25
CA TRP A 68 6.27 -9.27 0.81
C TRP A 68 4.88 -8.93 1.32
N LEU A 69 4.63 -7.64 1.58
CA LEU A 69 3.33 -7.20 2.08
C LEU A 69 2.23 -7.38 1.03
N SER A 70 2.55 -7.10 -0.24
CA SER A 70 1.63 -7.28 -1.36
C SER A 70 1.36 -8.77 -1.65
N ASP A 71 2.40 -9.61 -1.62
CA ASP A 71 2.29 -11.08 -1.69
C ASP A 71 1.40 -11.63 -0.58
N LEU A 72 1.63 -11.23 0.67
CA LEU A 72 0.78 -11.62 1.80
C LEU A 72 -0.67 -11.19 1.59
N SER A 73 -0.91 -9.98 1.08
CA SER A 73 -2.26 -9.53 0.78
C SER A 73 -2.92 -10.35 -0.33
N PHE A 74 -2.17 -10.71 -1.38
CA PHE A 74 -2.64 -11.61 -2.42
C PHE A 74 -2.96 -13.01 -1.88
N LYS A 75 -2.15 -13.55 -0.96
CA LYS A 75 -2.41 -14.84 -0.30
C LYS A 75 -3.73 -14.84 0.47
N LEU A 76 -4.04 -13.75 1.14
CA LEU A 76 -5.23 -13.65 2.01
C LEU A 76 -6.51 -13.29 1.24
N LEU A 77 -6.42 -12.46 0.21
CA LEU A 77 -7.58 -11.84 -0.44
C LEU A 77 -7.70 -12.16 -1.94
N GLY A 78 -6.76 -12.92 -2.49
CA GLY A 78 -6.65 -13.20 -3.92
C GLY A 78 -5.99 -12.06 -4.69
N ILE A 79 -5.59 -12.36 -5.94
CA ILE A 79 -4.91 -11.41 -6.82
C ILE A 79 -5.92 -10.41 -7.37
N SER A 80 -5.82 -9.15 -6.94
CA SER A 80 -6.65 -8.05 -7.43
C SER A 80 -5.97 -6.70 -7.25
N SER A 81 -6.46 -5.65 -7.92
CA SER A 81 -5.97 -4.28 -7.70
C SER A 81 -6.22 -3.81 -6.26
N PHE A 82 -7.31 -4.26 -5.64
CA PHE A 82 -7.63 -3.95 -4.25
C PHE A 82 -6.59 -4.56 -3.30
N SER A 83 -6.36 -5.86 -3.43
CA SER A 83 -5.40 -6.60 -2.58
C SER A 83 -3.99 -6.03 -2.70
N TYR A 84 -3.55 -5.65 -3.91
CA TYR A 84 -2.24 -5.02 -4.12
C TYR A 84 -2.07 -3.71 -3.32
N LYS A 85 -3.10 -2.86 -3.31
CA LYS A 85 -3.04 -1.53 -2.69
C LYS A 85 -3.35 -1.53 -1.19
N LEU A 86 -3.97 -2.60 -0.68
CA LEU A 86 -4.41 -2.67 0.71
C LEU A 86 -3.26 -2.44 1.71
N PRO A 87 -2.07 -3.07 1.58
CA PRO A 87 -0.97 -2.80 2.50
C PRO A 87 -0.55 -1.32 2.51
N SER A 88 -0.37 -0.72 1.33
CA SER A 88 0.01 0.70 1.21
C SER A 88 -1.04 1.64 1.83
N PHE A 89 -2.33 1.31 1.68
CA PHE A 89 -3.41 2.04 2.34
C PHE A 89 -3.32 1.97 3.86
N LEU A 90 -3.12 0.77 4.42
CA LEU A 90 -2.99 0.58 5.88
C LEU A 90 -1.80 1.36 6.44
N PHE A 91 -0.65 1.33 5.75
CA PHE A 91 0.54 2.10 6.15
C PHE A 91 0.35 3.61 5.99
N THR A 92 -0.47 4.05 5.04
CA THR A 92 -0.84 5.47 4.91
C THR A 92 -1.64 5.92 6.13
N VAL A 93 -2.70 5.18 6.50
CA VAL A 93 -3.51 5.50 7.69
C VAL A 93 -2.65 5.48 8.96
N LEU A 94 -1.81 4.46 9.13
CA LEU A 94 -0.88 4.34 10.25
C LEU A 94 0.11 5.51 10.30
N GLY A 95 0.67 5.90 9.15
CA GLY A 95 1.63 6.98 9.02
C GLY A 95 1.04 8.33 9.42
N VAL A 96 -0.11 8.70 8.85
CA VAL A 96 -0.78 9.97 9.17
C VAL A 96 -1.19 10.01 10.65
N TYR A 97 -1.71 8.91 11.20
CA TYR A 97 -2.03 8.82 12.62
C TYR A 97 -0.78 8.99 13.50
N SER A 98 0.32 8.32 13.15
CA SER A 98 1.59 8.41 13.89
C SER A 98 2.15 9.82 13.88
N THR A 99 2.14 10.50 12.72
CA THR A 99 2.57 11.91 12.61
C THR A 99 1.72 12.82 13.50
N TYR A 100 0.40 12.64 13.52
CA TYR A 100 -0.49 13.40 14.42
C TYR A 100 -0.16 13.15 15.90
N ARG A 101 0.14 11.90 16.27
CA ARG A 101 0.51 11.53 17.65
C ARG A 101 1.85 12.10 18.09
N ILE A 102 2.78 12.30 17.17
CA ILE A 102 4.09 12.92 17.44
C ILE A 102 3.96 14.45 17.55
N ALA A 103 3.11 15.06 16.74
CA ALA A 103 2.94 16.52 16.68
C ALA A 103 2.03 17.10 17.77
N LYS A 104 1.33 16.25 18.53
CA LYS A 104 0.43 16.62 19.62
C LYS A 104 1.14 16.53 20.97
#